data_AF-A0A974WLL7-F1
#
_entry.id   AF-A0A974WLL7-F1
#
_cell.length_a   1.000
_cell.length_b   1.000
_cell.length_c   1.000
_cell.angle_alpha   90.00
_cell.angle_beta   90.00
_cell.angle_gamma   90.00
#
_symmetry.space_group_name_H-M   'P 1'
#
loop_
_entity.id
_entity.type
_entity.pdbx_description
1 polymer ?
#
loop_
_entity_poly.entity_id
_entity_poly.type
_entity_poly.pdbx_seq_one_letter_code
_entity_poly.pdbx_strand_id
1 'polypeptide(L)' 'MYKYKARLVTTRETIAEANTIEEIEGLVLGFRRKQKYGQHTSGNVNVEIIHTERDNLKGKHKSKEEVVKII' A
#
# COMPACT_ATOMS: atom_id res chain seq x y z
N MET A 1 0.45 -7.89 12.07
CA MET A 1 0.60 -6.52 11.55
C MET A 1 1.15 -6.65 10.15
N TYR A 2 0.48 -6.06 9.18
CA TYR A 2 0.88 -6.12 7.78
C TYR A 2 2.23 -5.44 7.59
N LYS A 3 3.06 -6.05 6.74
CA LYS A 3 4.41 -5.57 6.45
C LYS A 3 4.42 -4.54 5.32
N TYR A 4 3.40 -4.57 4.46
CA TYR A 4 3.28 -3.69 3.31
C TYR A 4 1.91 -3.02 3.30
N LYS A 5 1.90 -1.75 2.89
CA LYS A 5 0.69 -0.97 2.68
C LYS A 5 0.76 -0.26 1.35
N ALA A 6 -0.35 -0.22 0.63
CA ALA A 6 -0.51 0.54 -0.60
C ALA A 6 -1.35 1.79 -0.30
N ARG A 7 -0.85 2.94 -0.72
CA ARG A 7 -1.48 4.23 -0.44
C ARG A 7 -1.61 5.06 -1.72
N LEU A 8 -2.70 5.80 -1.87
CA LEU A 8 -2.83 6.77 -2.96
C LEU A 8 -1.91 7.95 -2.71
N VAL A 9 -1.09 8.32 -3.69
CA VAL A 9 -0.11 9.42 -3.55
C VAL A 9 -0.81 10.76 -3.28
N THR A 10 -1.99 10.98 -3.88
CA THR A 10 -2.71 12.25 -3.77
C THR A 10 -3.46 12.41 -2.45
N THR A 11 -4.22 11.39 -2.03
CA THR A 11 -5.10 11.47 -0.84
C THR A 11 -4.45 10.89 0.42
N ARG A 12 -3.34 10.18 0.29
CA ARG A 12 -2.72 9.38 1.35
C ARG A 12 -3.69 8.35 1.94
N GLU A 13 -4.67 7.92 1.17
CA GLU A 13 -5.62 6.88 1.58
C GLU A 13 -5.01 5.49 1.38
N THR A 14 -5.04 4.65 2.42
CA THR A 14 -4.59 3.25 2.33
C THR A 14 -5.66 2.43 1.60
N ILE A 15 -5.29 1.86 0.45
CA ILE A 15 -6.21 1.07 -0.39
C ILE A 15 -6.06 -0.44 -0.18
N ALA A 16 -4.91 -0.88 0.33
CA ALA A 16 -4.63 -2.28 0.61
C ALA A 16 -3.50 -2.45 1.63
N GLU A 17 -3.51 -3.57 2.35
CA GLU A 17 -2.45 -3.98 3.27
C GLU A 17 -2.16 -5.48 3.05
N ALA A 18 -0.88 -5.86 3.11
CA ALA A 18 -0.45 -7.25 2.88
C ALA A 18 0.84 -7.60 3.64
N ASN A 19 1.19 -8.89 3.67
CA ASN A 19 2.40 -9.36 4.33
C ASN A 19 3.59 -9.54 3.38
N THR A 20 3.32 -9.68 2.08
CA THR A 20 4.35 -9.79 1.03
C THR A 20 4.18 -8.72 -0.04
N ILE A 21 5.20 -8.54 -0.87
CA ILE A 21 5.19 -7.54 -1.93
C ILE A 21 4.32 -7.98 -3.13
N GLU A 22 4.28 -9.29 -3.41
CA GLU A 22 3.49 -9.86 -4.48
C GLU A 22 1.98 -9.76 -4.18
N GLU A 23 1.60 -9.98 -2.92
CA GLU A 23 0.21 -9.84 -2.48
C GLU A 23 -0.27 -8.39 -2.63
N ILE A 24 0.53 -7.41 -2.16
CA ILE A 24 0.12 -6.01 -2.23
C ILE A 24 0.01 -5.53 -3.68
N GLU A 25 0.91 -5.95 -4.56
CA GLU A 25 0.83 -5.63 -5.99
C GLU A 25 -0.43 -6.23 -6.65
N GLY A 26 -0.76 -7.48 -6.32
CA GLY A 26 -2.00 -8.11 -6.76
C GLY A 26 -3.25 -7.35 -6.29
N LEU A 27 -3.26 -6.88 -5.04
CA LEU A 27 -4.34 -6.08 -4.48
C LEU A 27 -4.45 -4.69 -5.15
N VAL A 28 -3.33 -4.03 -5.44
CA VAL A 28 -3.31 -2.76 -6.19
C VAL A 28 -3.88 -2.95 -7.59
N LEU A 29 -3.53 -4.04 -8.26
CA LEU A 29 -4.05 -4.36 -9.59
C LEU A 29 -5.55 -4.67 -9.54
N GLY A 30 -6.01 -5.36 -8.49
CA GLY A 30 -7.42 -5.56 -8.17
C GLY A 30 -8.17 -4.25 -7.94
N PHE A 31 -7.59 -3.33 -7.17
CA PHE A 31 -8.12 -1.98 -6.97
C PHE A 31 -8.27 -1.25 -8.30
N ARG A 32 -7.24 -1.20 -9.16
CA ARG A 32 -7.35 -0.59 -10.49
C ARG A 32 -8.46 -1.21 -11.35
N ARG A 33 -8.71 -2.52 -11.23
CA ARG A 33 -9.81 -3.19 -11.94
C ARG A 33 -11.19 -2.77 -11.42
N LYS A 34 -11.33 -2.49 -10.12
CA LYS A 34 -12.60 -2.03 -9.51
C LYS A 34 -13.10 -0.71 -10.08
N GLN A 35 -12.20 0.13 -10.62
CA GLN A 35 -12.57 1.33 -11.37
C GLN A 35 -13.41 1.01 -12.62
N LYS A 36 -13.16 -0.11 -13.32
CA LYS A 36 -13.98 -0.54 -14.47
C LYS A 36 -15.41 -0.88 -14.07
N TYR A 37 -15.63 -1.28 -12.81
CA TYR A 37 -16.94 -1.58 -12.25
C TYR A 37 -17.59 -0.37 -11.57
N GLY A 38 -17.01 0.84 -11.70
CA GLY A 38 -17.56 2.07 -11.15
C GLY A 38 -17.44 2.21 -9.63
N GLN A 39 -16.64 1.37 -8.95
CA GLN A 39 -16.54 1.41 -7.48
C GLN A 39 -15.75 2.62 -6.96
N HIS A 40 -14.87 3.20 -7.78
CA HIS A 40 -14.15 4.45 -7.51
C HIS A 40 -13.63 5.05 -8.82
N THR A 41 -13.25 6.33 -8.80
CA THR A 41 -12.70 7.04 -9.97
C THR A 41 -11.17 7.11 -9.97
N SER A 42 -10.50 6.73 -8.88
CA SER A 42 -9.04 6.82 -8.67
C SER A 42 -8.19 5.82 -9.46
N GLY A 43 -8.63 5.36 -10.64
CA GLY A 43 -7.93 4.34 -11.43
C GLY A 43 -6.57 4.77 -11.99
N ASN A 44 -6.39 6.08 -12.21
CA ASN A 44 -5.17 6.68 -12.76
C ASN A 44 -4.28 7.34 -11.70
N VAL A 45 -4.63 7.22 -10.42
CA VAL A 45 -3.85 7.80 -9.34
C VAL A 45 -2.65 6.91 -9.06
N ASN A 46 -1.47 7.50 -8.91
CA ASN A 46 -0.27 6.76 -8.50
C ASN A 46 -0.45 6.18 -7.10
N VAL A 47 0.04 4.96 -6.92
CA VAL A 47 -0.01 4.20 -5.68
C VAL A 47 1.42 4.02 -5.17
N GLU A 48 1.67 4.43 -3.93
CA GLU A 48 2.93 4.14 -3.25
C GLU A 48 2.78 2.85 -2.43
N ILE A 49 3.75 1.94 -2.58
CA ILE A 49 3.90 0.75 -1.75
C ILE A 49 4.93 1.07 -0.68
N ILE A 50 4.50 0.99 0.57
CA ILE A 50 5.31 1.31 1.74
C ILE A 50 5.55 0.02 2.53
N HIS A 51 6.81 -0.29 2.79
CA HIS A 51 7.21 -1.33 3.71
C HIS A 51 7.32 -0.75 5.12
N THR A 52 6.71 -1.42 6.08
CA THR A 52 6.81 -1.07 7.49
C THR A 52 7.74 -2.06 8.17
N GLU A 53 8.99 -1.65 8.38
CA GLU A 53 9.95 -2.42 9.16
C GLU A 53 9.71 -2.18 10.65
N ARG A 54 9.41 -3.25 11.37
CA ARG A 54 9.42 -3.22 12.83
C ARG A 54 10.83 -3.54 13.32
N ASP A 55 11.46 -2.56 13.95
CA ASP A 55 12.64 -2.81 14.77
C ASP A 55 12.19 -3.53 16.06
N ASN A 56 12.27 -4.87 16.05
CA ASN A 56 11.86 -5.72 17.17
C ASN A 56 12.64 -5.40 18.47
N LEU A 57 13.80 -4.74 18.38
CA LEU A 57 14.62 -4.36 19.53
C LEU A 57 14.15 -3.06 20.20
N LYS A 58 13.39 -2.19 19.51
CA LYS A 58 13.11 -0.82 20.01
C LYS A 58 11.63 -0.46 20.16
N GLY A 59 10.72 -1.43 20.00
CA GLY A 59 9.29 -1.27 20.27
C GLY A 59 8.50 -0.50 19.20
N LYS A 60 7.17 -0.47 19.34
CA LYS A 60 6.20 0.07 18.34
C LYS A 60 6.53 1.48 17.81
N HIS A 61 7.16 2.32 18.62
CA HIS A 61 7.45 3.73 18.31
C HIS A 61 8.62 3.94 17.32
N LYS A 62 9.34 2.88 16.94
CA LYS A 62 10.45 2.94 15.96
C LYS A 62 10.16 2.11 14.72
N SER A 63 8.89 2.02 14.33
CA SER A 63 8.51 1.46 13.04
C SER A 63 8.93 2.45 11.95
N LYS A 64 9.89 2.08 11.10
CA LYS A 64 10.33 2.90 9.97
C LYS A 64 9.45 2.54 8.78
N GLU A 65 8.83 3.55 8.17
CA GLU A 65 8.08 3.40 6.94
C GLU A 65 8.97 3.81 5.78
N GLU A 66 9.16 2.88 4.84
CA GLU A 66 9.99 3.11 3.67
C GLU A 66 9.17 2.89 2.41
N VAL A 67 9.16 3.89 1.52
CA VAL A 67 8.52 3.77 0.21
C VAL A 67 9.40 2.86 -0.64
N VAL A 68 8.92 1.65 -0.92
CA VAL A 68 9.65 0.67 -1.72
C VAL A 68 9.46 0.92 -3.21
N LYS A 69 8.25 1.34 -3.60
CA LYS A 69 7.87 1.47 -5.01
C LYS A 69 6.71 2.44 -5.19
N ILE A 70 6.66 3.10 -6.35
CA ILE A 70 5.52 3.90 -6.80
C ILE A 70 5.05 3.33 -8.14
N ILE A 71 3.74 3.10 -8.28
CA ILE A 71 3.09 2.47 -9.44
C ILE A 71 1.94 3.35 -9.95
#